data_AF-A0A9X0L8H4-F1
#
_entry.id   AF-A0A9X0L8H4-F1
#
_cell.length_a   1.000
_cell.length_b   1.000
_cell.length_c   1.000
_cell.angle_alpha   90.00
_cell.angle_beta   90.00
_cell.angle_gamma   90.00
#
_symmetry.space_group_name_H-M   'P 1'
#
loop_
_entity.id
_entity.type
_entity.pdbx_description
1 polymer ?
#
loop_
_entity_poly.entity_id
_entity_poly.type
_entity_poly.pdbx_seq_one_letter_code
_entity_poly.pdbx_strand_id
1 'polypeptide(L)'
;MTNPTTDTASADPFHDFWLPDYCPRCNPAGHHADRCVRLATETEPDAVTWRGGKGVVCEYVCDGCGHQWRRADLWTAACAGFKPVKENAA
;
A
#
# COMPACT_ATOMS: atom_id res chain seq x y z
N MET A 1 -45.08 -4.67 -13.98
CA MET A 1 -44.09 -3.81 -13.31
C MET A 1 -43.03 -4.74 -12.75
N THR A 2 -41.89 -4.87 -13.41
CA THR A 2 -40.77 -5.71 -12.96
C THR A 2 -39.85 -4.86 -12.09
N ASN A 3 -39.71 -5.23 -10.82
CA ASN A 3 -38.79 -4.55 -9.90
C ASN A 3 -37.33 -4.78 -10.35
N PRO A 4 -36.45 -3.76 -10.24
CA PRO A 4 -35.03 -3.95 -10.49
C PRO A 4 -34.45 -4.81 -9.37
N THR A 5 -33.81 -5.91 -9.74
CA THR A 5 -32.96 -6.68 -8.83
C THR A 5 -31.70 -5.85 -8.60
N THR A 6 -31.61 -5.23 -7.42
CA THR A 6 -30.37 -4.62 -6.95
C THR A 6 -29.35 -5.74 -6.75
N ASP A 7 -28.48 -5.92 -7.73
CA ASP A 7 -27.31 -6.77 -7.62
C ASP A 7 -26.37 -6.06 -6.63
N THR A 8 -26.45 -6.46 -5.35
CA THR A 8 -25.54 -5.95 -4.33
C THR A 8 -24.15 -6.47 -4.69
N ALA A 9 -23.39 -5.66 -5.43
CA ALA A 9 -21.97 -5.91 -5.64
C ALA A 9 -21.36 -6.22 -4.27
N SER A 10 -20.83 -7.44 -4.13
CA SER A 10 -20.07 -7.83 -2.95
C SER A 10 -18.98 -6.79 -2.77
N ALA A 11 -19.07 -5.96 -1.73
CA ALA A 11 -18.04 -4.99 -1.43
C ALA A 11 -16.72 -5.77 -1.32
N ASP A 12 -15.73 -5.36 -2.10
CA ASP A 12 -14.38 -5.87 -1.94
C ASP A 12 -13.99 -5.68 -0.46
N PRO A 13 -13.47 -6.70 0.24
CA PRO A 13 -12.96 -6.54 1.60
C PRO A 13 -11.96 -5.39 1.76
N PHE A 14 -11.39 -4.86 0.66
CA PHE A 14 -10.52 -3.68 0.65
C PHE A 14 -11.21 -2.35 0.36
N HIS A 15 -12.55 -2.31 0.18
CA HIS A 15 -13.30 -1.10 -0.13
C HIS A 15 -13.06 0.06 0.88
N ASP A 16 -12.84 -0.29 2.16
CA ASP A 16 -12.57 0.67 3.23
C ASP A 16 -11.09 0.70 3.66
N PHE A 17 -10.22 -0.12 3.04
CA PHE A 17 -8.80 -0.14 3.38
C PHE A 17 -8.05 0.90 2.56
N TRP A 18 -7.88 2.07 3.16
CA TRP A 18 -6.95 3.07 2.67
C TRP A 18 -5.52 2.57 2.91
N LEU A 19 -4.84 2.15 1.85
CA LEU A 19 -3.42 1.79 1.86
C LEU A 19 -2.55 2.76 1.03
N PRO A 20 -2.77 4.10 1.09
CA PRO A 20 -1.91 5.04 0.39
C PRO A 20 -0.55 5.10 1.07
N ASP A 21 0.48 5.32 0.27
CA ASP A 21 1.84 5.56 0.76
C ASP A 21 2.44 6.78 0.04
N TYR A 22 3.57 7.28 0.52
CA TYR A 22 4.24 8.43 -0.08
C TYR A 22 5.30 8.00 -1.08
N CYS A 23 5.34 8.63 -2.26
CA CYS A 23 6.35 8.31 -3.26
C CYS A 23 7.76 8.55 -2.73
N PRO A 24 8.64 7.53 -2.68
CA PRO A 24 9.97 7.65 -2.08
C PRO A 24 10.92 8.54 -2.88
N ARG A 25 10.62 8.79 -4.16
CA ARG A 25 11.38 9.74 -5.00
C ARG A 25 10.91 11.19 -4.81
N CYS A 26 9.60 11.41 -4.72
CA CYS A 26 9.05 12.75 -4.54
C CYS A 26 9.08 13.20 -3.07
N ASN A 27 9.01 12.26 -2.13
CA ASN A 27 9.02 12.48 -0.69
C ASN A 27 9.93 11.46 0.03
N PRO A 28 11.25 11.67 0.00
CA PRO A 28 12.21 10.81 0.71
C PRO A 28 12.05 10.84 2.24
N ALA A 29 11.42 11.88 2.79
CA ALA A 29 11.14 11.98 4.22
C ALA A 29 9.89 11.17 4.63
N GLY A 30 9.11 10.67 3.66
CA GLY A 30 7.87 9.94 3.88
C GLY A 30 6.92 10.69 4.80
N HIS A 31 6.46 10.03 5.86
CA HIS A 31 5.53 10.61 6.82
C HIS A 31 6.10 11.78 7.64
N HIS A 32 7.42 11.99 7.65
CA HIS A 32 8.08 13.10 8.36
C HIS A 32 8.10 14.40 7.54
N ALA A 33 7.73 14.37 6.25
CA ALA A 33 7.62 15.58 5.46
C ALA A 33 6.52 16.51 5.99
N ASP A 34 6.61 17.79 5.63
CA ASP A 34 5.51 18.72 5.89
C ASP A 34 4.22 18.29 5.18
N ARG A 35 3.10 18.87 5.64
CA ARG A 35 1.77 18.51 5.16
C ARG A 35 1.62 18.66 3.65
N CYS A 36 2.17 19.72 3.06
CA CYS A 36 1.99 20.00 1.64
C CYS A 36 2.72 18.94 0.80
N VAL A 37 3.94 18.60 1.17
CA VAL A 37 4.72 17.54 0.49
C VAL A 37 4.04 16.18 0.64
N ARG A 38 3.57 15.83 1.85
CA ARG A 38 2.83 14.57 2.06
C ARG A 38 1.63 14.45 1.13
N LEU A 39 0.76 15.46 1.10
CA LEU A 39 -0.45 15.45 0.26
C LEU A 39 -0.12 15.40 -1.24
N ALA A 40 0.94 16.07 -1.67
CA ALA A 40 1.36 16.09 -3.07
C ALA A 40 2.02 14.78 -3.53
N THR A 41 2.40 13.90 -2.60
CA THR A 41 3.16 12.68 -2.88
C THR A 41 2.47 11.41 -2.43
N GLU A 42 1.29 11.54 -1.83
CA GLU A 42 0.38 10.45 -1.49
C GLU A 42 -0.02 9.72 -2.78
N THR A 43 0.20 8.41 -2.80
CA THR A 43 0.00 7.54 -3.95
C THR A 43 -0.85 6.36 -3.50
N GLU A 44 -2.01 6.20 -4.14
CA GLU A 44 -2.89 5.05 -3.95
C GLU A 44 -2.29 3.82 -4.66
N PRO A 45 -2.55 2.60 -4.19
CA PRO A 45 -2.10 1.39 -4.89
C PRO A 45 -2.91 1.17 -6.17
N ASP A 46 -2.22 0.90 -7.28
CA ASP A 46 -2.84 0.48 -8.55
C ASP A 46 -3.43 -0.94 -8.45
N ALA A 47 -2.84 -1.78 -7.59
CA ALA A 47 -3.32 -3.14 -7.35
C ALA A 47 -3.06 -3.57 -5.90
N VAL A 48 -4.05 -4.25 -5.31
CA VAL A 48 -3.96 -4.87 -3.99
C VAL A 48 -4.25 -6.36 -4.15
N THR A 49 -3.28 -7.20 -3.80
CA THR A 49 -3.41 -8.65 -3.84
C THR A 49 -3.34 -9.23 -2.44
N TRP A 50 -4.46 -9.80 -1.98
CA TRP A 50 -4.51 -10.59 -0.76
C TRP A 50 -4.28 -12.06 -1.05
N ARG A 51 -3.31 -12.67 -0.35
CA ARG A 51 -2.93 -14.08 -0.55
C ARG A 51 -3.54 -15.01 0.49
N GLY A 52 -4.67 -14.64 1.09
CA GLY A 52 -5.42 -15.49 2.03
C GLY A 52 -4.73 -15.74 3.38
N GLY A 53 -3.81 -14.86 3.80
CA GLY A 53 -3.04 -15.00 5.05
C GLY A 53 -2.73 -13.66 5.71
N LYS A 54 -1.62 -13.59 6.47
CA LYS A 54 -1.17 -12.39 7.22
C LYS A 54 -0.51 -11.29 6.36
N GLY A 55 -0.57 -11.41 5.04
CA GLY A 55 0.16 -10.52 4.12
C GLY A 55 -0.71 -10.04 2.98
N VAL A 56 -0.51 -8.77 2.63
CA VAL A 56 -1.07 -8.10 1.45
C VAL A 56 0.10 -7.60 0.60
N VAL A 57 -0.04 -7.69 -0.72
CA VAL A 57 0.91 -7.09 -1.66
C VAL A 57 0.22 -5.92 -2.34
N CYS A 58 0.82 -4.74 -2.24
CA CYS A 58 0.35 -3.54 -2.90
C CYS A 58 1.37 -3.13 -3.98
N GLU A 59 0.86 -2.77 -5.14
CA GLU A 59 1.65 -2.24 -6.26
C GLU A 59 1.31 -0.77 -6.43
N TYR A 60 2.33 0.08 -6.61
CA TYR A 60 2.18 1.53 -6.68
C TYR A 60 2.97 2.10 -7.87
N VAL A 61 2.34 3.02 -8.59
CA VAL A 61 2.93 3.87 -9.61
C VAL A 61 2.64 5.34 -9.26
N CYS A 62 3.68 6.18 -9.26
CA CYS A 62 3.53 7.60 -8.92
C CYS A 62 2.94 8.35 -10.11
N ASP A 63 1.78 8.97 -9.95
CA ASP A 63 1.24 9.87 -10.98
C ASP A 63 2.12 11.10 -11.24
N GLY A 64 2.89 11.54 -10.24
CA GLY A 64 3.75 12.72 -10.33
C GLY A 64 5.06 12.48 -11.09
N CYS A 65 5.74 11.35 -10.83
CA CYS A 65 7.08 11.08 -11.40
C CYS A 65 7.19 9.77 -12.19
N GLY A 66 6.13 8.96 -12.26
CA GLY A 66 6.12 7.67 -12.95
C GLY A 66 6.97 6.57 -12.29
N HIS A 67 7.49 6.80 -11.08
CA HIS A 67 8.22 5.76 -10.34
C HIS A 67 7.31 4.55 -10.10
N GLN A 68 7.85 3.34 -10.16
CA GLN A 68 7.13 2.12 -9.78
C GLN A 68 7.85 1.52 -8.57
N TRP A 69 7.10 1.24 -7.50
CA TRP A 69 7.70 0.89 -6.22
C TRP A 69 8.31 -0.50 -6.34
N ARG A 70 9.52 -0.63 -5.82
CA ARG A 70 10.25 -1.89 -5.77
C ARG A 70 10.35 -2.35 -4.33
N ARG A 71 10.67 -3.63 -4.13
CA ARG A 71 10.89 -4.20 -2.79
C ARG A 71 11.90 -3.39 -1.95
N ALA A 72 12.91 -2.80 -2.60
CA ALA A 72 13.94 -1.97 -1.97
C ALA A 72 13.44 -0.59 -1.53
N ASP A 73 12.34 -0.10 -2.10
CA ASP A 73 11.71 1.15 -1.71
C ASP A 73 10.81 1.00 -0.48
N LEU A 74 10.31 -0.22 -0.25
CA LEU A 74 9.41 -0.54 0.85
C LEU A 74 10.16 -0.69 2.18
N TRP A 75 9.47 -0.38 3.28
CA TRP A 75 10.02 -0.56 4.62
C TRP A 75 10.39 -2.02 4.85
N THR A 76 11.63 -2.23 5.30
CA THR A 76 12.05 -3.54 5.78
C THR A 76 11.59 -3.74 7.21
N ALA A 77 11.51 -4.99 7.67
CA ALA A 77 11.23 -5.29 9.07
C ALA A 77 12.23 -4.58 10.01
N ALA A 78 13.50 -4.47 9.59
CA ALA A 78 14.53 -3.76 10.33
C ALA A 78 14.25 -2.25 10.44
N CYS A 79 13.70 -1.61 9.39
CA CYS A 79 13.29 -0.21 9.43
C CYS A 79 12.21 0.04 10.51
N ALA A 80 11.35 -0.95 10.77
CA ALA A 80 10.34 -0.92 11.83
C ALA A 80 10.88 -1.42 13.19
N GLY A 81 12.19 -1.61 13.35
CA GLY A 81 12.82 -2.04 14.59
C GLY A 81 12.70 -3.54 14.88
N PHE A 82 12.13 -4.34 13.97
CA PHE A 82 12.08 -5.79 14.13
C PHE A 82 13.44 -6.41 13.85
N LYS A 83 13.91 -7.22 14.80
CA LYS A 83 15.09 -8.05 14.61
C LYS A 83 14.67 -9.39 14.02
N PRO A 84 15.38 -9.93 13.02
CA PRO A 84 15.12 -11.28 12.54
C PRO A 84 15.25 -12.25 13.71
N VAL A 85 14.17 -12.98 14.01
CA VAL A 85 14.21 -14.10 14.94
C VAL A 85 14.98 -15.19 14.22
N LYS A 86 16.13 -15.60 14.76
CA LYS A 86 16.89 -16.72 14.20
C LYS A 86 15.95 -17.93 14.13
N GLU A 87 15.69 -18.41 12.93
CA GLU A 87 15.06 -19.72 12.76
C GLU A 87 16.03 -20.76 13.31
N ASN A 88 15.60 -21.52 14.31
CA ASN A 88 16.33 -22.71 14.69
C ASN A 88 16.25 -23.67 13.51
N ALA A 89 17.41 -24.02 12.95
CA ALA A 89 17.51 -25.07 11.94
C ALA A 89 16.83 -26.34 12.48
N ALA A 90 15.81 -26.81 11.77
CA ALA A 90 15.17 -28.09 12.00
C ALA A 90 15.99 -29.21 11.36
#